data_AF-A0A0D2XJX0-F1
#
_entry.id   AF-A0A0D2XJX0-F1
#
_cell.length_a   1.000
_cell.length_b   1.000
_cell.length_c   1.000
_cell.angle_alpha   90.00
_cell.angle_beta   90.00
_cell.angle_gamma   90.00
#
_symmetry.space_group_name_H-M   'P 1'
#
loop_
_entity.id
_entity.type
_entity.pdbx_description
1 polymer ?
#
loop_
_entity_poly.entity_id
_entity_poly.type
_entity_poly.pdbx_seq_one_letter_code
_entity_poly.pdbx_strand_id
1 'polypeptide(L)'
;MRLPLLAASLLLLQASSAHAAGIDTHRAVPDLQNNENNNNDANKRLFPFLSKLRDKAIETVFGRHPSKNTPPPVINQLRAQYLNQLVLRFNVTTSHEEGALADAAARLFLDVWAFTDDYVDIRLHADEVRPLLSLLPKTLHASHSILIPDLAAAVYKSLPIGGNPAYYDPKPAPPVLKVASSPGDNLFFQDYQSLPVVMRWMRLLEAMFPSYVKYINIGKSYEGRDIPALRVGIPNTAPDAPRRKTIMIMGGSHAREWISTSTVNYLAWSFITSYGKERMITKLLDEFDLVFLPIANPDGFEYTWHIDRLWRKTRQQTNLQFCRGLDLDRAYGYEWDGSQVQRDPCSESYGGEKPFQAVEAVHIADWARNQTWNNNVRFVGLIDLHSYSQQILYPYSYTCSVEPPNLENLEELAAGIAKSIRLSNGESYTVASACEGAVSAREFSGGRYWSRIESGGGSAVDWFYHEMRAHYSYQLKLRDTGSYGFLLPKEHIVPTGEEIFNAMKYYGDYLLGNNGIESITEAEEDDKVEMHENQPVQDSEQNPTVGQELRRRRLRR
;
A
#
# COMPACT_ATOMS: atom_id res chain seq x y z
N MET A 1 -50.91 -26.07 -26.89
CA MET A 1 -52.11 -25.28 -26.47
C MET A 1 -51.60 -24.13 -25.62
N ARG A 2 -51.85 -22.85 -25.93
CA ARG A 2 -53.10 -22.06 -25.83
C ARG A 2 -53.58 -21.85 -24.37
N LEU A 3 -53.30 -20.64 -23.84
CA LEU A 3 -54.22 -19.57 -23.35
C LEU A 3 -55.71 -19.95 -23.06
N PRO A 4 -56.45 -19.23 -22.17
CA PRO A 4 -56.29 -17.81 -21.79
C PRO A 4 -56.31 -17.55 -20.26
N LEU A 5 -56.29 -16.36 -19.63
CA LEU A 5 -56.53 -14.93 -19.96
C LEU A 5 -58.00 -14.43 -19.89
N LEU A 6 -58.33 -13.65 -18.85
CA LEU A 6 -59.61 -12.93 -18.68
C LEU A 6 -59.41 -11.65 -17.82
N ALA A 7 -60.41 -10.75 -17.82
CA ALA A 7 -60.31 -9.50 -18.57
C ALA A 7 -61.47 -8.52 -18.25
N ALA A 8 -61.23 -7.52 -17.37
CA ALA A 8 -62.10 -6.35 -17.21
C ALA A 8 -61.25 -5.17 -16.66
N SER A 9 -61.15 -3.96 -17.22
CA SER A 9 -62.02 -3.09 -18.04
C SER A 9 -63.06 -2.28 -17.25
N LEU A 10 -62.78 -0.97 -17.04
CA LEU A 10 -63.78 0.07 -17.29
C LEU A 10 -63.15 1.46 -17.55
N LEU A 11 -63.96 2.25 -18.26
CA LEU A 11 -63.87 3.63 -18.74
C LEU A 11 -63.42 4.72 -17.73
N LEU A 12 -63.20 6.01 -18.06
CA LEU A 12 -62.92 6.81 -19.29
C LEU A 12 -63.29 8.27 -18.91
N LEU A 13 -62.40 9.26 -19.04
CA LEU A 13 -62.77 10.67 -19.36
C LEU A 13 -61.52 11.53 -19.66
N GLN A 14 -61.68 12.53 -20.53
CA GLN A 14 -60.64 13.46 -20.96
C GLN A 14 -60.93 14.87 -20.42
N ALA A 15 -59.89 15.66 -20.13
CA ALA A 15 -59.98 17.13 -20.11
C ALA A 15 -58.63 17.81 -20.42
N SER A 16 -58.64 18.57 -21.52
CA SER A 16 -57.80 19.73 -21.87
C SER A 16 -57.79 20.84 -20.79
N SER A 17 -56.90 21.85 -20.74
CA SER A 17 -55.69 22.25 -21.52
C SER A 17 -55.06 23.54 -20.93
N ALA A 18 -53.93 24.00 -21.51
CA ALA A 18 -53.26 25.32 -21.32
C ALA A 18 -52.54 25.53 -19.96
N HIS A 19 -51.37 26.18 -19.80
CA HIS A 19 -50.56 27.23 -20.49
C HIS A 19 -50.60 28.63 -19.81
N ALA A 20 -49.48 29.37 -19.98
CA ALA A 20 -49.05 30.63 -19.32
C ALA A 20 -48.58 30.46 -17.84
N ALA A 21 -47.50 31.04 -17.30
CA ALA A 21 -46.48 32.07 -17.66
C ALA A 21 -46.59 33.42 -16.88
N GLY A 22 -45.43 34.01 -16.55
CA GLY A 22 -45.23 35.16 -15.64
C GLY A 22 -44.56 34.72 -14.33
N ILE A 23 -43.34 35.12 -13.89
CA ILE A 23 -42.45 36.31 -14.04
C ILE A 23 -42.68 37.40 -12.97
N ASP A 24 -41.59 37.74 -12.23
CA ASP A 24 -41.34 38.96 -11.43
C ASP A 24 -42.20 39.25 -10.16
N THR A 25 -41.74 40.00 -9.13
CA THR A 25 -40.41 40.57 -8.77
C THR A 25 -40.26 40.86 -7.24
N HIS A 26 -39.01 41.13 -6.83
CA HIS A 26 -38.59 42.06 -5.75
C HIS A 26 -39.09 41.98 -4.28
N ARG A 27 -38.20 41.48 -3.41
CA ARG A 27 -37.33 42.28 -2.51
C ARG A 27 -37.98 43.32 -1.55
N ALA A 28 -38.13 42.97 -0.27
CA ALA A 28 -38.03 43.90 0.87
C ALA A 28 -37.62 43.19 2.19
N VAL A 29 -37.00 43.95 3.09
CA VAL A 29 -36.45 43.63 4.44
C VAL A 29 -36.52 44.97 5.22
N PRO A 30 -36.67 45.05 6.58
CA PRO A 30 -36.56 44.03 7.64
C PRO A 30 -37.94 43.84 8.37
N ASP A 31 -38.16 43.65 9.69
CA ASP A 31 -37.29 43.70 10.89
C ASP A 31 -37.86 43.04 12.19
N LEU A 32 -36.97 42.93 13.19
CA LEU A 32 -37.14 42.88 14.66
C LEU A 32 -38.22 42.00 15.37
N GLN A 33 -37.68 41.19 16.29
CA GLN A 33 -38.15 40.91 17.68
C GLN A 33 -39.13 39.75 18.03
N ASN A 34 -38.75 39.10 19.14
CA ASN A 34 -39.51 38.40 20.18
C ASN A 34 -40.15 37.01 19.92
N ASN A 35 -39.57 35.98 20.57
CA ASN A 35 -40.17 35.23 21.69
C ASN A 35 -41.72 35.31 21.79
N GLU A 36 -42.50 34.24 21.70
CA GLU A 36 -42.51 33.08 22.63
C GLU A 36 -43.24 31.83 22.05
N ASN A 37 -43.33 30.75 22.83
CA ASN A 37 -44.05 29.51 22.46
C ASN A 37 -45.57 29.63 22.60
N ASN A 38 -46.34 29.09 21.65
CA ASN A 38 -47.16 27.87 21.89
C ASN A 38 -48.04 27.40 20.70
N ASN A 39 -48.13 26.06 20.59
CA ASN A 39 -49.26 25.24 20.13
C ASN A 39 -49.93 25.45 18.75
N ASN A 40 -49.89 24.35 17.99
CA ASN A 40 -50.99 23.73 17.23
C ASN A 40 -51.71 24.54 16.12
N ASP A 41 -51.54 24.07 14.87
CA ASP A 41 -52.67 23.96 13.95
C ASP A 41 -52.75 22.52 13.42
N ALA A 42 -53.97 22.00 13.22
CA ALA A 42 -54.24 20.57 13.14
C ALA A 42 -55.40 20.20 12.20
N ASN A 43 -55.14 20.19 10.89
CA ASN A 43 -55.95 19.54 9.84
C ASN A 43 -55.05 19.26 8.61
N LYS A 44 -55.20 18.21 7.81
CA LYS A 44 -55.98 16.96 7.89
C LYS A 44 -55.33 15.94 6.93
N ARG A 45 -54.75 14.83 7.42
CA ARG A 45 -54.43 13.66 6.57
C ARG A 45 -55.53 12.63 6.75
N LEU A 46 -56.49 12.59 5.82
CA LEU A 46 -57.59 11.63 5.88
C LEU A 46 -57.08 10.19 5.69
N PHE A 47 -57.70 9.26 6.42
CA PHE A 47 -57.53 7.80 6.30
C PHE A 47 -56.10 7.23 6.51
N PRO A 48 -55.54 7.29 7.74
CA PRO A 48 -54.28 6.63 8.10
C PRO A 48 -54.30 5.08 8.01
N PHE A 49 -55.46 4.48 7.70
CA PHE A 49 -55.59 3.07 7.34
C PHE A 49 -55.06 2.79 5.92
N LEU A 50 -55.32 3.68 4.96
CA LEU A 50 -54.92 3.49 3.57
C LEU A 50 -53.40 3.60 3.39
N SER A 51 -52.73 4.48 4.14
CA SER A 51 -51.25 4.52 4.16
C SER A 51 -50.68 3.23 4.72
N LYS A 52 -51.18 2.72 5.86
CA LYS A 52 -50.73 1.43 6.42
C LYS A 52 -50.93 0.25 5.47
N LEU A 53 -52.01 0.24 4.69
CA LEU A 53 -52.30 -0.83 3.73
C LEU A 53 -51.37 -0.73 2.50
N ARG A 54 -51.15 0.48 1.98
CA ARG A 54 -50.12 0.76 0.94
C ARG A 54 -48.73 0.36 1.40
N ASP A 55 -48.31 0.81 2.59
CA ASP A 55 -46.95 0.63 3.09
C ASP A 55 -46.67 -0.85 3.38
N LYS A 56 -47.66 -1.59 3.88
CA LYS A 56 -47.59 -3.05 4.05
C LYS A 56 -47.54 -3.80 2.71
N ALA A 57 -48.28 -3.34 1.69
CA ALA A 57 -48.21 -3.91 0.35
C ALA A 57 -46.82 -3.70 -0.28
N ILE A 58 -46.22 -2.52 -0.09
CA ILE A 58 -44.85 -2.22 -0.52
C ILE A 58 -43.84 -3.11 0.23
N GLU A 59 -43.94 -3.27 1.56
CA GLU A 59 -43.09 -4.21 2.33
C GLU A 59 -43.18 -5.64 1.79
N THR A 60 -44.36 -6.11 1.35
CA THR A 60 -44.52 -7.48 0.80
C THR A 60 -44.06 -7.68 -0.65
N VAL A 61 -43.89 -6.62 -1.44
CA VAL A 61 -43.46 -6.72 -2.85
C VAL A 61 -42.00 -6.32 -3.05
N PHE A 62 -41.49 -5.36 -2.28
CA PHE A 62 -40.15 -4.79 -2.43
C PHE A 62 -39.27 -4.92 -1.17
N GLY A 63 -39.79 -5.50 -0.09
CA GLY A 63 -39.09 -5.60 1.18
C GLY A 63 -39.06 -4.29 1.97
N ARG A 64 -38.29 -4.27 3.07
CA ARG A 64 -38.16 -3.09 3.93
C ARG A 64 -37.25 -2.03 3.31
N HIS A 65 -37.74 -0.80 3.24
CA HIS A 65 -36.92 0.36 2.82
C HIS A 65 -35.68 0.52 3.73
N PRO A 66 -34.46 0.58 3.16
CA PRO A 66 -33.22 0.73 3.92
C PRO A 66 -32.95 2.19 4.29
N SER A 67 -33.77 2.76 5.18
CA SER A 67 -33.60 4.14 5.70
C SER A 67 -33.59 4.25 7.23
N LYS A 68 -33.48 3.12 7.94
CA LYS A 68 -33.31 3.07 9.41
C LYS A 68 -32.19 2.14 9.90
N ASN A 69 -31.26 1.77 9.02
CA ASN A 69 -29.99 1.14 9.40
C ASN A 69 -28.87 2.19 9.40
N THR A 70 -28.94 3.15 10.32
CA THR A 70 -27.74 3.89 10.74
C THR A 70 -26.75 2.89 11.35
N PRO A 71 -25.42 3.00 11.11
CA PRO A 71 -24.42 2.13 11.76
C PRO A 71 -23.62 2.82 12.88
N PRO A 72 -24.16 3.02 14.11
CA PRO A 72 -23.46 3.69 15.22
C PRO A 72 -22.84 2.82 16.35
N PRO A 73 -22.48 1.51 16.23
CA PRO A 73 -21.69 0.85 17.29
C PRO A 73 -20.17 1.06 17.11
N VAL A 74 -19.61 0.55 16.00
CA VAL A 74 -18.16 0.32 15.82
C VAL A 74 -17.33 1.60 15.94
N ILE A 75 -17.79 2.69 15.31
CA ILE A 75 -17.05 3.96 15.25
C ILE A 75 -16.83 4.57 16.66
N ASN A 76 -17.78 4.40 17.58
CA ASN A 76 -17.65 4.88 18.95
C ASN A 76 -16.73 3.95 19.79
N GLN A 77 -16.73 2.64 19.51
CA GLN A 77 -15.82 1.69 20.16
C GLN A 77 -14.37 1.91 19.72
N LEU A 78 -14.11 2.12 18.41
CA LEU A 78 -12.79 2.47 17.89
C LEU A 78 -12.27 3.78 18.52
N ARG A 79 -13.09 4.83 18.62
CA ARG A 79 -12.70 6.06 19.34
C ARG A 79 -12.37 5.78 20.81
N ALA A 80 -13.11 4.92 21.49
CA ALA A 80 -12.88 4.58 22.88
C ALA A 80 -11.56 3.82 23.11
N GLN A 81 -11.13 2.99 22.14
CA GLN A 81 -9.90 2.21 22.24
C GLN A 81 -8.64 3.08 22.36
N TYR A 82 -8.53 4.14 21.55
CA TYR A 82 -7.34 4.99 21.49
C TYR A 82 -7.42 6.23 22.40
N LEU A 83 -8.35 6.25 23.36
CA LEU A 83 -8.44 7.34 24.33
C LEU A 83 -7.16 7.42 25.19
N ASN A 84 -6.72 8.65 25.43
CA ASN A 84 -5.46 8.93 26.14
C ASN A 84 -4.20 8.34 25.49
N GLN A 85 -4.25 7.87 24.23
CA GLN A 85 -3.06 7.46 23.48
C GLN A 85 -2.50 8.60 22.63
N LEU A 86 -1.18 8.64 22.54
CA LEU A 86 -0.40 9.57 21.74
C LEU A 86 0.77 8.86 21.06
N VAL A 87 1.42 9.55 20.12
CA VAL A 87 2.70 9.10 19.53
C VAL A 87 3.78 10.11 19.89
N LEU A 88 4.87 9.63 20.48
CA LEU A 88 6.09 10.41 20.70
C LEU A 88 7.12 10.12 19.63
N ARG A 89 7.85 11.16 19.20
CA ARG A 89 9.13 11.03 18.49
C ARG A 89 10.27 11.29 19.45
N PHE A 90 11.20 10.35 19.56
CA PHE A 90 12.50 10.54 20.18
C PHE A 90 13.55 10.79 19.10
N ASN A 91 14.37 11.83 19.25
CA ASN A 91 15.54 12.02 18.39
C ASN A 91 16.73 11.32 19.06
N VAL A 92 17.35 10.37 18.36
CA VAL A 92 18.36 9.44 18.91
C VAL A 92 19.69 9.71 18.23
N THR A 93 20.78 9.78 19.01
CA THR A 93 22.07 10.23 18.48
C THR A 93 23.25 9.33 18.84
N THR A 94 23.05 8.36 19.76
CA THR A 94 24.12 7.49 20.25
C THR A 94 23.64 6.05 20.42
N SER A 95 24.54 5.08 20.18
CA SER A 95 24.25 3.64 20.31
C SER A 95 23.74 3.27 21.72
N HIS A 96 24.12 4.04 22.75
CA HIS A 96 23.61 3.88 24.11
C HIS A 96 22.14 4.29 24.26
N GLU A 97 21.71 5.35 23.58
CA GLU A 97 20.30 5.78 23.55
C GLU A 97 19.43 4.80 22.76
N GLU A 98 19.92 4.34 21.61
CA GLU A 98 19.29 3.28 20.79
C GLU A 98 19.05 2.02 21.63
N GLY A 99 20.11 1.49 22.27
CA GLY A 99 20.03 0.30 23.11
C GLY A 99 19.13 0.48 24.33
N ALA A 100 19.10 1.67 24.95
CA ALA A 100 18.23 1.94 26.09
C ALA A 100 16.74 2.08 25.69
N LEU A 101 16.45 2.63 24.51
CA LEU A 101 15.10 2.63 23.95
C LEU A 101 14.63 1.22 23.61
N ALA A 102 15.50 0.38 23.04
CA ALA A 102 15.18 -1.02 22.76
C ALA A 102 14.90 -1.82 24.04
N ASP A 103 15.75 -1.67 25.06
CA ASP A 103 15.55 -2.28 26.38
C ASP A 103 14.23 -1.81 27.03
N ALA A 104 13.87 -0.53 26.91
CA ALA A 104 12.62 0.00 27.43
C ALA A 104 11.40 -0.51 26.65
N ALA A 105 11.46 -0.52 25.32
CA ALA A 105 10.39 -1.02 24.45
C ALA A 105 10.10 -2.51 24.70
N ALA A 106 11.14 -3.34 24.83
CA ALA A 106 11.01 -4.76 25.12
C ALA A 106 10.45 -5.04 26.52
N ARG A 107 10.72 -4.17 27.52
CA ARG A 107 10.23 -4.32 28.91
C ARG A 107 8.81 -3.82 29.13
N LEU A 108 8.38 -2.83 28.35
CA LEU A 108 7.06 -2.20 28.46
C LEU A 108 6.09 -2.62 27.34
N PHE A 109 6.51 -3.49 26.42
CA PHE A 109 5.74 -3.95 25.24
C PHE A 109 5.21 -2.79 24.38
N LEU A 110 6.06 -1.78 24.16
CA LEU A 110 5.68 -0.56 23.44
C LEU A 110 5.46 -0.84 21.95
N ASP A 111 4.43 -0.22 21.38
CA ASP A 111 4.20 -0.23 19.94
C ASP A 111 5.09 0.80 19.25
N VAL A 112 6.26 0.37 18.79
CA VAL A 112 7.15 1.18 17.98
C VAL A 112 6.59 1.29 16.57
N TRP A 113 6.56 2.52 16.06
CA TRP A 113 5.93 2.89 14.80
C TRP A 113 6.94 3.08 13.67
N ALA A 114 8.09 3.69 13.96
CA ALA A 114 9.19 3.87 13.04
C ALA A 114 10.52 3.87 13.79
N PHE A 115 11.58 3.44 13.13
CA PHE A 115 12.94 3.34 13.65
C PHE A 115 13.90 3.71 12.51
N THR A 116 14.44 4.92 12.54
CA THR A 116 15.33 5.48 11.50
C THR A 116 16.64 5.95 12.11
N ASP A 117 17.59 6.29 11.24
CA ASP A 117 18.90 6.87 11.50
C ASP A 117 18.88 8.22 12.25
N ASP A 118 17.73 8.91 12.33
CA ASP A 118 17.53 10.15 13.09
C ASP A 118 16.59 10.00 14.30
N TYR A 119 15.59 9.11 14.22
CA TYR A 119 14.46 9.12 15.15
C TYR A 119 13.78 7.76 15.40
N VAL A 120 13.08 7.68 16.54
CA VAL A 120 12.24 6.55 16.92
C VAL A 120 10.85 7.05 17.33
N ASP A 121 9.81 6.55 16.65
CA ASP A 121 8.42 6.87 16.95
C ASP A 121 7.77 5.77 17.77
N ILE A 122 7.07 6.13 18.85
CA ILE A 122 6.47 5.17 19.80
C ILE A 122 5.04 5.60 20.14
N ARG A 123 4.07 4.68 19.98
CA ARG A 123 2.70 4.81 20.51
C ARG A 123 2.64 4.27 21.93
N LEU A 124 2.04 5.05 22.83
CA LEU A 124 1.78 4.69 24.23
C LEU A 124 0.61 5.53 24.80
N HIS A 125 0.09 5.13 25.95
CA HIS A 125 -0.82 5.99 26.72
C HIS A 125 -0.06 7.14 27.39
N ALA A 126 -0.71 8.30 27.55
CA ALA A 126 -0.08 9.51 28.07
C ALA A 126 0.40 9.38 29.54
N ASP A 127 -0.19 8.46 30.31
CA ASP A 127 0.25 8.10 31.65
C ASP A 127 1.48 7.17 31.67
N GLU A 128 1.73 6.41 30.60
CA GLU A 128 2.93 5.55 30.43
C GLU A 128 4.19 6.35 30.07
N VAL A 129 4.04 7.60 29.60
CA VAL A 129 5.17 8.48 29.24
C VAL A 129 6.13 8.69 30.41
N ARG A 130 5.64 8.82 31.65
CA ARG A 130 6.49 8.98 32.84
C ARG A 130 7.26 7.69 33.20
N PRO A 131 6.62 6.51 33.27
CA PRO A 131 7.30 5.22 33.32
C PRO A 131 8.38 5.06 32.25
N LEU A 132 8.07 5.32 30.97
CA LEU A 132 9.04 5.22 29.88
C LEU A 132 10.26 6.11 30.12
N LEU A 133 10.05 7.42 30.34
CA LEU A 133 11.16 8.35 30.60
C LEU A 133 11.99 7.93 31.83
N SER A 134 11.40 7.33 32.86
CA SER A 134 12.15 6.84 34.03
C SER A 134 13.12 5.68 33.73
N LEU A 135 12.96 4.96 32.61
CA LEU A 135 13.90 3.93 32.15
C LEU A 135 14.99 4.48 31.22
N LEU A 136 14.76 5.64 30.60
CA LEU A 136 15.63 6.20 29.56
C LEU A 136 16.75 7.11 30.12
N PRO A 137 17.87 7.25 29.39
CA PRO A 137 18.90 8.25 29.68
C PRO A 137 18.35 9.68 29.71
N LYS A 138 18.95 10.55 30.55
CA LYS A 138 18.53 11.95 30.74
C LYS A 138 18.60 12.82 29.48
N THR A 139 19.35 12.40 28.46
CA THR A 139 19.39 13.07 27.15
C THR A 139 18.04 12.95 26.44
N LEU A 140 17.47 11.75 26.38
CA LEU A 140 16.14 11.48 25.82
C LEU A 140 14.98 12.12 26.62
N HIS A 141 15.21 12.53 27.87
CA HIS A 141 14.20 13.28 28.65
C HIS A 141 13.90 14.65 28.03
N ALA A 142 14.85 15.24 27.32
CA ALA A 142 14.67 16.48 26.56
C ALA A 142 14.61 16.24 25.03
N SER A 143 15.19 15.14 24.54
CA SER A 143 15.23 14.77 23.11
C SER A 143 13.96 14.04 22.64
N HIS A 144 12.78 14.56 22.98
CA HIS A 144 11.51 14.02 22.47
C HIS A 144 10.45 15.10 22.20
N SER A 145 9.49 14.77 21.35
CA SER A 145 8.36 15.62 20.96
C SER A 145 7.07 14.80 20.79
N ILE A 146 5.91 15.44 20.91
CA ILE A 146 4.63 14.80 20.66
C ILE A 146 4.30 14.94 19.17
N LEU A 147 4.26 13.81 18.46
CA LEU A 147 4.03 13.72 17.03
C LEU A 147 2.52 13.69 16.71
N ILE A 148 1.78 12.84 17.43
CA ILE A 148 0.31 12.76 17.35
C ILE A 148 -0.26 12.91 18.78
N PRO A 149 -0.87 14.06 19.14
CA PRO A 149 -1.33 14.34 20.51
C PRO A 149 -2.71 13.76 20.86
N ASP A 150 -3.53 13.44 19.85
CA ASP A 150 -4.84 12.79 20.00
C ASP A 150 -4.97 11.70 18.94
N LEU A 151 -4.57 10.48 19.31
CA LEU A 151 -4.60 9.34 18.40
C LEU A 151 -6.03 8.89 18.07
N ALA A 152 -7.00 9.05 18.98
CA ALA A 152 -8.40 8.72 18.73
C ALA A 152 -9.03 9.62 17.64
N ALA A 153 -8.71 10.93 17.65
CA ALA A 153 -9.13 11.83 16.59
C ALA A 153 -8.37 11.58 15.27
N ALA A 154 -7.08 11.23 15.31
CA ALA A 154 -6.31 10.88 14.13
C ALA A 154 -6.85 9.60 13.46
N VAL A 155 -7.03 8.52 14.23
CA VAL A 155 -7.60 7.26 13.73
C VAL A 155 -8.99 7.50 13.14
N TYR A 156 -9.88 8.21 13.85
CA TYR A 156 -11.23 8.52 13.33
C TYR A 156 -11.21 9.26 11.98
N LYS A 157 -10.26 10.18 11.75
CA LYS A 157 -10.11 10.89 10.47
C LYS A 157 -9.59 10.00 9.34
N SER A 158 -8.79 8.98 9.67
CA SER A 158 -8.20 8.05 8.69
C SER A 158 -9.18 6.98 8.18
N LEU A 159 -10.31 6.78 8.86
CA LEU A 159 -11.30 5.79 8.46
C LEU A 159 -12.09 6.28 7.24
N PRO A 160 -12.32 5.43 6.21
CA PRO A 160 -13.22 5.71 5.10
C PRO A 160 -14.69 5.60 5.59
N ILE A 161 -15.08 6.55 6.45
CA ILE A 161 -16.45 6.71 6.90
C ILE A 161 -17.27 7.06 5.65
N GLY A 162 -18.13 6.12 5.24
CA GLY A 162 -18.93 6.23 4.02
C GLY A 162 -19.57 7.60 3.93
N GLY A 163 -19.11 8.40 2.95
CA GLY A 163 -19.47 9.80 2.86
C GLY A 163 -20.97 9.99 2.77
N ASN A 164 -21.45 11.16 3.23
CA ASN A 164 -22.79 11.63 2.86
C ASN A 164 -22.94 11.44 1.34
N PRO A 165 -23.96 10.72 0.85
CA PRO A 165 -24.16 10.60 -0.59
C PRO A 165 -24.39 12.02 -1.11
N ALA A 166 -23.41 12.53 -1.87
CA ALA A 166 -23.52 13.82 -2.53
C ALA A 166 -24.84 13.85 -3.29
N TYR A 167 -25.67 14.85 -3.00
CA TYR A 167 -27.08 14.88 -3.40
C TYR A 167 -27.16 14.82 -4.93
N TYR A 168 -27.45 13.62 -5.45
CA TYR A 168 -27.24 13.27 -6.84
C TYR A 168 -28.40 13.85 -7.67
N ASP A 169 -28.26 15.11 -8.10
CA ASP A 169 -29.21 15.78 -9.00
C ASP A 169 -29.35 14.96 -10.29
N PRO A 170 -30.49 14.28 -10.53
CA PRO A 170 -30.58 13.20 -11.51
C PRO A 170 -30.81 13.75 -12.92
N LYS A 171 -29.83 14.48 -13.44
CA LYS A 171 -29.78 14.91 -14.84
C LYS A 171 -29.16 13.79 -15.70
N PRO A 172 -29.89 13.26 -16.71
CA PRO A 172 -29.42 12.12 -17.48
C PRO A 172 -28.31 12.53 -18.47
N ALA A 173 -27.05 12.23 -18.12
CA ALA A 173 -25.97 12.16 -19.09
C ALA A 173 -26.03 10.82 -19.87
N PRO A 174 -25.71 10.81 -21.17
CA PRO A 174 -25.74 9.59 -21.99
C PRO A 174 -24.61 8.61 -21.60
N PRO A 175 -24.80 7.29 -21.82
CA PRO A 175 -23.85 6.27 -21.39
C PRO A 175 -22.61 6.25 -22.30
N VAL A 176 -21.57 6.98 -21.91
CA VAL A 176 -20.21 6.83 -22.45
C VAL A 176 -19.29 6.45 -21.31
N LEU A 177 -18.97 5.15 -21.21
CA LEU A 177 -17.85 4.66 -20.39
C LEU A 177 -16.54 5.11 -21.03
N LYS A 178 -16.14 6.36 -20.76
CA LYS A 178 -14.77 6.78 -20.97
C LYS A 178 -13.89 5.98 -20.02
N VAL A 179 -12.94 5.22 -20.57
CA VAL A 179 -11.82 4.69 -19.78
C VAL A 179 -11.09 5.90 -19.19
N ALA A 180 -10.91 5.91 -17.87
CA ALA A 180 -10.23 6.99 -17.17
C ALA A 180 -8.82 7.20 -17.76
N SER A 181 -8.56 8.39 -18.31
CA SER A 181 -7.32 8.72 -19.03
C SER A 181 -6.20 9.23 -18.12
N SER A 182 -6.50 9.51 -16.85
CA SER A 182 -5.54 9.78 -15.79
C SER A 182 -5.74 8.78 -14.64
N PRO A 183 -4.68 8.28 -13.97
CA PRO A 183 -4.83 7.44 -12.78
C PRO A 183 -5.62 8.10 -11.65
N GLY A 184 -5.56 9.43 -11.53
CA GLY A 184 -6.34 10.20 -10.53
C GLY A 184 -7.86 10.21 -10.76
N ASP A 185 -8.31 9.94 -12.00
CA ASP A 185 -9.73 9.83 -12.33
C ASP A 185 -10.31 8.44 -11.97
N ASN A 186 -9.47 7.46 -11.60
CA ASN A 186 -9.93 6.12 -11.25
C ASN A 186 -10.47 6.07 -9.81
N LEU A 187 -11.78 5.86 -9.68
CA LEU A 187 -12.54 5.75 -8.42
C LEU A 187 -11.91 4.79 -7.39
N PHE A 188 -11.17 3.77 -7.82
CA PHE A 188 -10.51 2.83 -6.92
C PHE A 188 -9.40 3.49 -6.06
N PHE A 189 -8.73 4.54 -6.58
CA PHE A 189 -7.63 5.22 -5.88
C PHE A 189 -8.05 6.51 -5.13
N GLN A 190 -9.35 6.83 -5.11
CA GLN A 190 -9.90 8.01 -4.42
C GLN A 190 -10.17 7.78 -2.92
N ASP A 191 -10.01 6.53 -2.46
CA ASP A 191 -10.07 6.15 -1.05
C ASP A 191 -9.36 4.81 -0.82
N TYR A 192 -9.11 4.47 0.45
CA TYR A 192 -8.64 3.14 0.82
C TYR A 192 -9.73 2.09 0.53
N GLN A 193 -9.32 0.88 0.15
CA GLN A 193 -10.22 -0.17 -0.34
C GLN A 193 -10.20 -1.42 0.55
N SER A 194 -11.39 -1.88 0.96
CA SER A 194 -11.52 -3.08 1.79
C SER A 194 -11.21 -4.35 1.00
N LEU A 195 -10.82 -5.43 1.69
CA LEU A 195 -10.40 -6.70 1.06
C LEU A 195 -11.44 -7.22 0.03
N PRO A 196 -12.77 -7.21 0.29
CA PRO A 196 -13.74 -7.60 -0.74
C PRO A 196 -13.78 -6.70 -1.97
N VAL A 197 -13.40 -5.41 -1.87
CA VAL A 197 -13.28 -4.51 -3.04
C VAL A 197 -11.98 -4.82 -3.80
N VAL A 198 -10.84 -4.94 -3.10
CA VAL A 198 -9.54 -5.31 -3.71
C VAL A 198 -9.65 -6.63 -4.48
N MET A 199 -10.23 -7.67 -3.90
CA MET A 199 -10.43 -8.97 -4.58
C MET A 199 -11.33 -8.87 -5.83
N ARG A 200 -12.33 -7.98 -5.84
CA ARG A 200 -13.20 -7.75 -7.01
C ARG A 200 -12.51 -6.93 -8.09
N TRP A 201 -11.70 -5.94 -7.70
CA TRP A 201 -10.86 -5.14 -8.60
C TRP A 201 -9.86 -6.01 -9.34
N MET A 202 -9.13 -6.88 -8.64
CA MET A 202 -8.16 -7.79 -9.26
C MET A 202 -8.81 -8.74 -10.29
N ARG A 203 -10.00 -9.28 -9.98
CA ARG A 203 -10.78 -10.11 -10.93
C ARG A 203 -11.34 -9.32 -12.11
N LEU A 204 -11.65 -8.03 -11.93
CA LEU A 204 -12.01 -7.14 -13.03
C LEU A 204 -10.81 -6.88 -13.96
N LEU A 205 -9.60 -6.72 -13.43
CA LEU A 205 -8.39 -6.55 -14.24
C LEU A 205 -8.05 -7.79 -15.05
N GLU A 206 -8.18 -9.00 -14.48
CA GLU A 206 -8.09 -10.25 -15.25
C GLU A 206 -9.15 -10.30 -16.37
N ALA A 207 -10.41 -9.97 -16.07
CA ALA A 207 -11.49 -10.00 -17.05
C ALA A 207 -11.35 -8.95 -18.18
N MET A 208 -10.68 -7.81 -17.90
CA MET A 208 -10.41 -6.75 -18.88
C MET A 208 -9.17 -7.03 -19.74
N PHE A 209 -8.16 -7.71 -19.19
CA PHE A 209 -6.85 -7.90 -19.84
C PHE A 209 -6.38 -9.38 -19.84
N PRO A 210 -7.23 -10.35 -20.22
CA PRO A 210 -6.99 -11.79 -19.99
C PRO A 210 -5.85 -12.41 -20.81
N SER A 211 -5.24 -11.67 -21.74
CA SER A 211 -4.10 -12.14 -22.55
C SER A 211 -2.75 -12.04 -21.82
N TYR A 212 -2.64 -11.20 -20.79
CA TYR A 212 -1.40 -11.00 -20.02
C TYR A 212 -1.62 -10.73 -18.52
N VAL A 213 -2.87 -10.76 -18.03
CA VAL A 213 -3.22 -10.62 -16.60
C VAL A 213 -3.94 -11.88 -16.13
N LYS A 214 -3.50 -12.42 -15.00
CA LYS A 214 -4.11 -13.59 -14.36
C LYS A 214 -4.26 -13.39 -12.85
N TYR A 215 -5.47 -13.63 -12.34
CA TYR A 215 -5.76 -13.72 -10.92
C TYR A 215 -5.25 -15.05 -10.37
N ILE A 216 -4.50 -14.99 -9.29
CA ILE A 216 -3.95 -16.14 -8.60
C ILE A 216 -4.26 -16.07 -7.11
N ASN A 217 -4.37 -17.24 -6.49
CA ASN A 217 -4.46 -17.38 -5.04
C ASN A 217 -3.19 -18.07 -4.56
N ILE A 218 -2.47 -17.44 -3.65
CA ILE A 218 -1.19 -17.96 -3.11
C ILE A 218 -1.45 -19.05 -2.06
N GLY A 219 -2.53 -18.93 -1.30
CA GLY A 219 -2.91 -19.88 -0.26
C GLY A 219 -4.10 -19.40 0.55
N LYS A 220 -4.20 -19.88 1.79
CA LYS A 220 -5.22 -19.45 2.74
C LYS A 220 -4.57 -18.77 3.94
N SER A 221 -5.19 -17.72 4.46
CA SER A 221 -4.83 -17.17 5.77
C SER A 221 -5.31 -18.09 6.91
N TYR A 222 -4.89 -17.82 8.14
CA TYR A 222 -5.25 -18.61 9.32
C TYR A 222 -6.78 -18.71 9.55
N GLU A 223 -7.53 -17.62 9.34
CA GLU A 223 -9.00 -17.59 9.41
C GLU A 223 -9.67 -17.99 8.07
N GLY A 224 -8.91 -18.46 7.08
CA GLY A 224 -9.42 -19.10 5.85
C GLY A 224 -9.77 -18.16 4.69
N ARG A 225 -9.35 -16.89 4.72
CA ARG A 225 -9.46 -15.95 3.60
C ARG A 225 -8.45 -16.33 2.50
N ASP A 226 -8.71 -15.94 1.26
CA ASP A 226 -7.74 -16.10 0.18
C ASP A 226 -6.56 -15.12 0.35
N ILE A 227 -5.38 -15.48 -0.14
CA ILE A 227 -4.21 -14.60 -0.26
C ILE A 227 -4.09 -14.20 -1.75
N PRO A 228 -4.72 -13.09 -2.18
CA PRO A 228 -4.89 -12.79 -3.60
C PRO A 228 -3.65 -12.13 -4.20
N ALA A 229 -3.27 -12.53 -5.41
CA ALA A 229 -2.27 -11.84 -6.21
C ALA A 229 -2.66 -11.76 -7.70
N LEU A 230 -2.02 -10.85 -8.44
CA LEU A 230 -2.08 -10.77 -9.90
C LEU A 230 -0.73 -11.14 -10.49
N ARG A 231 -0.70 -12.08 -11.44
CA ARG A 231 0.46 -12.31 -12.31
C ARG A 231 0.23 -11.53 -13.60
N VAL A 232 1.18 -10.67 -13.97
CA VAL A 232 1.14 -9.79 -15.13
C VAL A 232 2.38 -10.03 -15.97
N GLY A 233 2.21 -10.36 -17.25
CA GLY A 233 3.32 -10.69 -18.16
C GLY A 233 2.87 -11.61 -19.30
N ILE A 234 3.64 -11.62 -20.39
CA ILE A 234 3.30 -12.39 -21.60
C ILE A 234 3.66 -13.89 -21.43
N PRO A 235 2.70 -14.82 -21.57
CA PRO A 235 2.98 -16.25 -21.46
C PRO A 235 3.86 -16.76 -22.62
N ASN A 236 5.13 -17.04 -22.33
CA ASN A 236 6.01 -17.72 -23.30
C ASN A 236 5.62 -19.20 -23.41
N THR A 237 5.12 -19.61 -24.58
CA THR A 237 4.65 -20.96 -24.88
C THR A 237 5.64 -21.80 -25.69
N ALA A 238 6.87 -21.33 -25.91
CA ALA A 238 7.90 -22.10 -26.60
C ALA A 238 8.29 -23.35 -25.78
N PRO A 239 8.45 -24.54 -26.41
CA PRO A 239 8.78 -25.78 -25.69
C PRO A 239 10.05 -25.70 -24.83
N ASP A 240 11.09 -25.05 -25.37
CA ASP A 240 12.39 -24.88 -24.73
C ASP A 240 12.55 -23.48 -24.09
N ALA A 241 11.44 -22.87 -23.64
CA ALA A 241 11.47 -21.55 -23.02
C ALA A 241 12.41 -21.51 -21.79
N PRO A 242 13.36 -20.56 -21.72
CA PRO A 242 14.21 -20.40 -20.54
C PRO A 242 13.36 -20.00 -19.33
N ARG A 243 13.86 -20.27 -18.11
CA ARG A 243 13.15 -19.95 -16.87
C ARG A 243 12.67 -18.51 -16.88
N ARG A 244 11.35 -18.31 -16.77
CA ARG A 244 10.72 -16.99 -16.79
C ARG A 244 11.26 -16.16 -15.63
N LYS A 245 11.86 -15.01 -15.93
CA LYS A 245 12.27 -14.04 -14.91
C LYS A 245 11.02 -13.53 -14.21
N THR A 246 11.02 -13.46 -12.87
CA THR A 246 9.86 -12.98 -12.11
C THR A 246 10.28 -12.03 -11.00
N ILE A 247 9.58 -10.90 -10.93
CA ILE A 247 9.68 -9.92 -9.85
C ILE A 247 8.40 -10.05 -9.02
N MET A 248 8.53 -10.19 -7.71
CA MET A 248 7.39 -10.15 -6.80
C MET A 248 7.32 -8.77 -6.16
N ILE A 249 6.16 -8.12 -6.24
CA ILE A 249 5.86 -6.84 -5.61
C ILE A 249 4.74 -7.12 -4.60
N MET A 250 5.06 -7.03 -3.31
CA MET A 250 4.08 -7.32 -2.25
C MET A 250 3.90 -6.15 -1.29
N GLY A 251 2.87 -6.25 -0.45
CA GLY A 251 2.54 -5.26 0.56
C GLY A 251 1.39 -5.73 1.43
N GLY A 252 1.06 -4.96 2.46
CA GLY A 252 0.11 -5.37 3.49
C GLY A 252 0.59 -6.62 4.25
N SER A 253 1.91 -6.78 4.40
CA SER A 253 2.55 -7.76 5.30
C SER A 253 2.20 -7.42 6.76
N HIS A 254 2.36 -6.15 7.12
CA HIS A 254 1.73 -5.56 8.30
C HIS A 254 0.37 -4.96 7.93
N ALA A 255 -0.65 -5.24 8.73
CA ALA A 255 -2.03 -4.91 8.39
C ALA A 255 -2.37 -3.41 8.43
N ARG A 256 -1.75 -2.64 9.34
CA ARG A 256 -2.00 -1.20 9.53
C ARG A 256 -1.44 -0.29 8.42
N GLU A 257 -0.57 -0.81 7.58
CA GLU A 257 0.21 -0.08 6.57
C GLU A 257 -0.59 0.07 5.25
N TRP A 258 -1.83 0.56 5.33
CA TRP A 258 -2.79 0.59 4.22
C TRP A 258 -2.28 1.24 2.92
N ILE A 259 -1.34 2.18 3.00
CA ILE A 259 -0.73 2.80 1.82
C ILE A 259 0.04 1.78 0.97
N SER A 260 0.66 0.76 1.57
CA SER A 260 1.32 -0.32 0.82
C SER A 260 0.34 -1.08 -0.07
N THR A 261 -0.80 -1.51 0.49
CA THR A 261 -1.87 -2.20 -0.23
C THR A 261 -2.44 -1.35 -1.36
N SER A 262 -2.64 -0.05 -1.15
CA SER A 262 -3.05 0.89 -2.21
C SER A 262 -1.99 1.00 -3.31
N THR A 263 -0.72 1.17 -2.95
CA THR A 263 0.39 1.31 -3.90
C THR A 263 0.62 0.03 -4.73
N VAL A 264 0.55 -1.17 -4.15
CA VAL A 264 0.66 -2.42 -4.95
C VAL A 264 -0.48 -2.52 -5.97
N ASN A 265 -1.72 -2.13 -5.61
CA ASN A 265 -2.83 -2.07 -6.57
C ASN A 265 -2.62 -0.99 -7.66
N TYR A 266 -1.99 0.14 -7.29
CA TYR A 266 -1.68 1.23 -8.22
C TYR A 266 -0.60 0.83 -9.24
N LEU A 267 0.44 0.14 -8.78
CA LEU A 267 1.47 -0.45 -9.63
C LEU A 267 0.85 -1.47 -10.58
N ALA A 268 0.02 -2.40 -10.07
CA ALA A 268 -0.68 -3.37 -10.90
C ALA A 268 -1.52 -2.68 -12.00
N TRP A 269 -2.35 -1.70 -11.64
CA TRP A 269 -3.14 -0.93 -12.61
C TRP A 269 -2.28 -0.23 -13.66
N SER A 270 -1.20 0.44 -13.24
CA SER A 270 -0.35 1.24 -14.12
C SER A 270 0.47 0.36 -15.08
N PHE A 271 1.11 -0.71 -14.59
CA PHE A 271 1.80 -1.67 -15.45
C PHE A 271 0.87 -2.37 -16.45
N ILE A 272 -0.34 -2.74 -16.02
CA ILE A 272 -1.34 -3.34 -16.90
C ILE A 272 -1.79 -2.34 -17.98
N THR A 273 -2.15 -1.11 -17.59
CA THR A 273 -2.74 -0.14 -18.53
C THR A 273 -1.73 0.60 -19.41
N SER A 274 -0.44 0.58 -19.07
CA SER A 274 0.66 1.07 -19.93
C SER A 274 1.26 0.02 -20.87
N TYR A 275 0.92 -1.27 -20.71
CA TYR A 275 1.37 -2.32 -21.65
C TYR A 275 0.87 -2.03 -23.07
N GLY A 276 1.75 -2.14 -24.06
CA GLY A 276 1.47 -1.78 -25.45
C GLY A 276 1.37 -0.26 -25.73
N LYS A 277 1.69 0.59 -24.73
CA LYS A 277 1.76 2.06 -24.86
C LYS A 277 3.16 2.58 -24.52
N GLU A 278 3.66 2.23 -23.32
CA GLU A 278 5.02 2.57 -22.90
C GLU A 278 5.99 1.48 -23.40
N ARG A 279 6.94 1.87 -24.26
CA ARG A 279 7.92 0.96 -24.89
C ARG A 279 8.73 0.15 -23.87
N MET A 280 9.16 0.78 -22.78
CA MET A 280 9.94 0.11 -21.72
C MET A 280 9.07 -0.91 -20.97
N ILE A 281 7.86 -0.54 -20.54
CA ILE A 281 6.92 -1.47 -19.86
C ILE A 281 6.56 -2.66 -20.75
N THR A 282 6.40 -2.43 -22.05
CA THR A 282 6.14 -3.50 -23.02
C THR A 282 7.30 -4.50 -23.03
N LYS A 283 8.54 -4.04 -23.23
CA LYS A 283 9.75 -4.88 -23.13
C LYS A 283 9.88 -5.60 -21.79
N LEU A 284 9.56 -4.92 -20.69
CA LEU A 284 9.64 -5.49 -19.34
C LEU A 284 8.67 -6.66 -19.18
N LEU A 285 7.43 -6.54 -19.68
CA LEU A 285 6.41 -7.60 -19.61
C LEU A 285 6.58 -8.67 -20.69
N ASP A 286 7.32 -8.38 -21.76
CA ASP A 286 7.80 -9.38 -22.73
C ASP A 286 8.90 -10.27 -22.14
N GLU A 287 9.77 -9.76 -21.26
CA GLU A 287 10.88 -10.52 -20.65
C GLU A 287 10.61 -11.07 -19.23
N PHE A 288 9.82 -10.38 -18.41
CA PHE A 288 9.58 -10.65 -17.00
C PHE A 288 8.09 -10.81 -16.70
N ASP A 289 7.76 -11.63 -15.71
CA ASP A 289 6.46 -11.56 -15.04
C ASP A 289 6.55 -10.71 -13.77
N LEU A 290 5.59 -9.82 -13.58
CA LEU A 290 5.37 -9.07 -12.35
C LEU A 290 4.26 -9.76 -11.55
N VAL A 291 4.51 -10.03 -10.27
CA VAL A 291 3.53 -10.67 -9.37
C VAL A 291 3.16 -9.70 -8.25
N PHE A 292 1.97 -9.12 -8.34
CA PHE A 292 1.46 -8.13 -7.40
C PHE A 292 0.62 -8.79 -6.29
N LEU A 293 1.12 -8.81 -5.06
CA LEU A 293 0.44 -9.31 -3.85
C LEU A 293 0.09 -8.11 -2.94
N PRO A 294 -1.09 -7.48 -3.10
CA PRO A 294 -1.41 -6.25 -2.37
C PRO A 294 -1.75 -6.46 -0.89
N ILE A 295 -2.09 -7.68 -0.47
CA ILE A 295 -2.49 -8.00 0.91
C ILE A 295 -1.89 -9.36 1.28
N ALA A 296 -0.65 -9.36 1.77
CA ALA A 296 0.02 -10.55 2.28
C ALA A 296 -0.59 -11.08 3.60
N ASN A 297 -1.24 -10.21 4.40
CA ASN A 297 -1.92 -10.54 5.65
C ASN A 297 -3.44 -10.23 5.60
N PRO A 298 -4.26 -11.08 4.93
CA PRO A 298 -5.70 -10.82 4.76
C PRO A 298 -6.49 -10.69 6.07
N ASP A 299 -6.10 -11.44 7.11
CA ASP A 299 -6.84 -11.49 8.36
C ASP A 299 -6.54 -10.29 9.25
N GLY A 300 -5.27 -9.91 9.36
CA GLY A 300 -4.87 -8.68 10.03
C GLY A 300 -5.47 -7.47 9.31
N PHE A 301 -5.41 -7.45 7.96
CA PHE A 301 -5.99 -6.36 7.18
C PHE A 301 -7.50 -6.22 7.46
N GLU A 302 -8.29 -7.30 7.34
CA GLU A 302 -9.72 -7.25 7.66
C GLU A 302 -9.99 -6.84 9.13
N TYR A 303 -9.11 -7.21 10.07
CA TYR A 303 -9.19 -6.77 11.47
C TYR A 303 -8.98 -5.25 11.64
N THR A 304 -8.13 -4.62 10.82
CA THR A 304 -7.94 -3.15 10.82
C THR A 304 -9.12 -2.36 10.28
N TRP A 305 -10.00 -2.99 9.48
CA TRP A 305 -11.21 -2.35 8.96
C TRP A 305 -12.37 -2.33 9.96
N HIS A 306 -12.40 -3.28 10.91
CA HIS A 306 -13.58 -3.49 11.77
C HIS A 306 -13.33 -3.46 13.27
N ILE A 307 -12.09 -3.72 13.74
CA ILE A 307 -11.80 -3.95 15.17
C ILE A 307 -10.66 -3.06 15.70
N ASP A 308 -9.50 -3.01 15.02
CA ASP A 308 -8.34 -2.23 15.48
C ASP A 308 -7.50 -1.72 14.30
N ARG A 309 -7.66 -0.45 13.93
CA ARG A 309 -6.99 0.21 12.80
C ARG A 309 -5.46 0.17 12.86
N LEU A 310 -4.86 -0.05 14.03
CA LEU A 310 -3.42 0.00 14.27
C LEU A 310 -2.78 -1.38 14.53
N TRP A 311 -3.53 -2.46 14.29
CA TRP A 311 -3.04 -3.83 14.37
C TRP A 311 -1.95 -4.13 13.32
N ARG A 312 -0.79 -4.65 13.72
CA ARG A 312 0.33 -5.01 12.81
C ARG A 312 0.24 -6.46 12.32
N LYS A 313 0.19 -7.40 13.27
CA LYS A 313 0.43 -8.86 13.10
C LYS A 313 -0.65 -9.62 12.31
N THR A 314 -0.47 -10.92 12.10
CA THR A 314 -1.55 -11.82 11.62
C THR A 314 -2.68 -11.97 12.65
N ARG A 315 -3.64 -12.88 12.42
CA ARG A 315 -4.67 -13.26 13.41
C ARG A 315 -4.50 -14.67 13.99
N GLN A 316 -3.39 -15.33 13.66
CA GLN A 316 -3.07 -16.68 14.12
C GLN A 316 -3.04 -16.76 15.65
N GLN A 317 -3.57 -17.86 16.20
CA GLN A 317 -3.57 -18.09 17.65
C GLN A 317 -2.17 -18.54 18.11
N THR A 318 -1.62 -17.84 19.09
CA THR A 318 -0.39 -18.23 19.81
C THR A 318 -0.71 -19.13 21.01
N ASN A 319 0.32 -19.55 21.75
CA ASN A 319 0.18 -20.25 23.03
C ASN A 319 -0.55 -19.42 24.12
N LEU A 320 -0.60 -18.08 24.02
CA LEU A 320 -1.37 -17.18 24.90
C LEU A 320 -2.66 -16.73 24.22
N GLN A 321 -3.83 -17.09 24.80
CA GLN A 321 -5.12 -16.81 24.14
C GLN A 321 -5.43 -15.34 23.89
N PHE A 322 -4.91 -14.44 24.73
CA PHE A 322 -5.13 -12.99 24.65
C PHE A 322 -4.15 -12.27 23.70
N CYS A 323 -2.95 -12.82 23.47
CA CYS A 323 -1.95 -12.25 22.58
C CYS A 323 -1.92 -13.03 21.25
N ARG A 324 -2.58 -12.48 20.24
CA ARG A 324 -2.74 -13.10 18.92
C ARG A 324 -1.82 -12.49 17.88
N GLY A 325 -1.68 -13.21 16.77
CA GLY A 325 -0.91 -12.79 15.62
C GLY A 325 0.57 -13.09 15.76
N LEU A 326 1.21 -13.28 14.61
CA LEU A 326 2.64 -13.32 14.42
C LEU A 326 3.04 -12.14 13.53
N ASP A 327 4.25 -11.60 13.71
CA ASP A 327 4.82 -10.65 12.74
C ASP A 327 5.28 -11.42 11.49
N LEU A 328 4.77 -11.05 10.31
CA LEU A 328 5.13 -11.72 9.06
C LEU A 328 6.56 -11.43 8.65
N ASP A 329 7.09 -10.24 8.94
CA ASP A 329 8.47 -9.88 8.63
C ASP A 329 9.49 -10.43 9.66
N ARG A 330 9.04 -11.36 10.53
CA ARG A 330 9.89 -12.20 11.40
C ARG A 330 9.49 -13.69 11.35
N ALA A 331 8.66 -14.09 10.38
CA ALA A 331 8.09 -15.44 10.29
C ALA A 331 8.76 -16.35 9.24
N TYR A 332 9.65 -15.83 8.40
CA TYR A 332 10.35 -16.62 7.38
C TYR A 332 11.53 -17.41 7.98
N GLY A 333 12.04 -18.39 7.24
CA GLY A 333 13.00 -19.37 7.75
C GLY A 333 14.48 -19.09 7.48
N TYR A 334 14.86 -17.92 6.96
CA TYR A 334 16.28 -17.57 6.81
C TYR A 334 16.78 -16.82 8.04
N GLU A 335 17.90 -17.30 8.61
CA GLU A 335 18.56 -16.78 9.82
C GLU A 335 17.60 -16.41 10.96
N TRP A 336 16.56 -17.23 11.13
CA TRP A 336 15.51 -17.02 12.12
C TRP A 336 16.05 -17.17 13.55
N ASP A 337 16.10 -16.07 14.28
CA ASP A 337 16.66 -15.94 15.64
C ASP A 337 15.61 -16.16 16.74
N GLY A 338 14.37 -15.73 16.47
CA GLY A 338 13.16 -16.01 17.22
C GLY A 338 13.30 -15.80 18.73
N SER A 339 13.31 -16.91 19.48
CA SER A 339 13.36 -16.92 20.94
C SER A 339 14.63 -16.33 21.59
N GLN A 340 15.54 -15.71 20.83
CA GLN A 340 16.63 -14.91 21.40
C GLN A 340 16.21 -13.47 21.70
N VAL A 341 15.48 -12.82 20.78
CA VAL A 341 15.03 -11.42 20.92
C VAL A 341 13.50 -11.30 21.09
N GLN A 342 12.73 -12.14 20.39
CA GLN A 342 11.28 -12.01 20.23
C GLN A 342 10.53 -13.12 20.96
N ARG A 343 10.74 -13.23 22.28
CA ARG A 343 10.17 -14.33 23.10
C ARG A 343 8.67 -14.20 23.37
N ASP A 344 8.16 -12.98 23.46
CA ASP A 344 6.83 -12.75 24.04
C ASP A 344 5.74 -12.64 22.95
N PRO A 345 4.69 -13.50 22.98
CA PRO A 345 3.57 -13.44 22.03
C PRO A 345 2.83 -12.10 21.96
N CYS A 346 2.93 -11.29 23.01
CA CYS A 346 2.31 -9.99 23.11
C CYS A 346 3.11 -8.90 22.37
N SER A 347 4.41 -9.09 22.13
CA SER A 347 5.24 -8.15 21.36
C SER A 347 4.74 -7.99 19.93
N GLU A 348 4.71 -6.76 19.40
CA GLU A 348 4.30 -6.51 18.00
C GLU A 348 5.29 -7.12 16.98
N SER A 349 6.54 -7.35 17.36
CA SER A 349 7.57 -7.99 16.55
C SER A 349 7.64 -9.52 16.72
N TYR A 350 6.61 -10.18 17.26
CA TYR A 350 6.67 -11.62 17.60
C TYR A 350 6.58 -12.54 16.36
N GLY A 351 7.72 -13.01 15.85
CA GLY A 351 7.77 -13.94 14.71
C GLY A 351 7.22 -15.36 14.96
N GLY A 352 7.24 -15.83 16.21
CA GLY A 352 6.71 -17.14 16.63
C GLY A 352 7.63 -17.97 17.52
N GLU A 353 7.22 -19.22 17.76
CA GLU A 353 7.98 -20.27 18.47
C GLU A 353 8.96 -21.01 17.54
N LYS A 354 8.77 -20.91 16.22
CA LYS A 354 9.60 -21.55 15.18
C LYS A 354 9.49 -20.77 13.85
N PRO A 355 10.48 -20.89 12.92
CA PRO A 355 10.33 -20.35 11.57
C PRO A 355 9.17 -21.01 10.84
N PHE A 356 8.53 -20.27 9.94
CA PHE A 356 7.37 -20.71 9.17
C PHE A 356 6.23 -21.25 10.08
N GLN A 357 6.00 -20.61 11.23
CA GLN A 357 4.79 -20.84 12.02
C GLN A 357 3.58 -20.06 11.47
N ALA A 358 3.80 -18.87 10.88
CA ALA A 358 2.73 -18.07 10.28
C ALA A 358 2.24 -18.72 8.98
N VAL A 359 0.95 -19.05 8.94
CA VAL A 359 0.30 -19.74 7.81
C VAL A 359 0.45 -18.95 6.50
N GLU A 360 0.37 -17.62 6.56
CA GLU A 360 0.53 -16.74 5.40
C GLU A 360 1.96 -16.79 4.83
N ALA A 361 2.99 -16.74 5.70
CA ALA A 361 4.40 -16.84 5.29
C ALA A 361 4.75 -18.23 4.73
N VAL A 362 4.18 -19.30 5.30
CA VAL A 362 4.27 -20.66 4.74
C VAL A 362 3.75 -20.67 3.30
N HIS A 363 2.54 -20.14 3.07
CA HIS A 363 1.93 -20.16 1.75
C HIS A 363 2.67 -19.31 0.73
N ILE A 364 3.18 -18.12 1.11
CA ILE A 364 4.00 -17.29 0.22
C ILE A 364 5.30 -18.03 -0.17
N ALA A 365 6.01 -18.62 0.80
CA ALA A 365 7.26 -19.32 0.54
C ALA A 365 7.07 -20.60 -0.28
N ASP A 366 6.07 -21.42 0.04
CA ASP A 366 5.80 -22.67 -0.68
C ASP A 366 5.21 -22.42 -2.08
N TRP A 367 4.42 -21.35 -2.26
CA TRP A 367 4.01 -20.91 -3.59
C TRP A 367 5.22 -20.49 -4.44
N ALA A 368 6.15 -19.71 -3.89
CA ALA A 368 7.35 -19.27 -4.59
C ALA A 368 8.27 -20.46 -4.96
N ARG A 369 8.54 -21.36 -4.01
CA ARG A 369 9.25 -22.63 -4.25
C ARG A 369 8.59 -23.44 -5.38
N ASN A 370 7.26 -23.61 -5.32
CA ASN A 370 6.48 -24.32 -6.33
C ASN A 370 6.53 -23.65 -7.72
N GLN A 371 6.55 -22.32 -7.80
CA GLN A 371 6.79 -21.62 -9.06
C GLN A 371 8.17 -22.00 -9.65
N THR A 372 9.22 -21.98 -8.83
CA THR A 372 10.59 -22.25 -9.30
C THR A 372 10.88 -23.71 -9.61
N TRP A 373 10.29 -24.66 -8.90
CA TRP A 373 10.50 -26.09 -9.15
C TRP A 373 9.58 -26.64 -10.25
N ASN A 374 8.30 -26.28 -10.25
CA ASN A 374 7.29 -26.94 -11.09
C ASN A 374 6.72 -26.07 -12.23
N ASN A 375 6.92 -24.75 -12.20
CA ASN A 375 6.33 -23.82 -13.19
C ASN A 375 7.39 -23.03 -13.99
N ASN A 376 8.64 -23.52 -14.02
CA ASN A 376 9.76 -22.95 -14.79
C ASN A 376 10.04 -21.45 -14.49
N VAL A 377 9.84 -21.00 -13.25
CA VAL A 377 10.10 -19.60 -12.84
C VAL A 377 11.51 -19.44 -12.23
N ARG A 378 12.12 -18.28 -12.47
CA ARG A 378 13.28 -17.78 -11.71
C ARG A 378 12.93 -16.41 -11.12
N PHE A 379 12.85 -16.32 -9.80
CA PHE A 379 12.79 -15.01 -9.13
C PHE A 379 14.10 -14.26 -9.35
N VAL A 380 13.99 -12.93 -9.52
CA VAL A 380 15.14 -12.02 -9.69
C VAL A 380 15.18 -10.90 -8.65
N GLY A 381 14.04 -10.55 -8.07
CA GLY A 381 13.93 -9.56 -6.99
C GLY A 381 12.55 -9.58 -6.32
N LEU A 382 12.52 -9.16 -5.06
CA LEU A 382 11.34 -8.85 -4.26
C LEU A 382 11.28 -7.34 -4.02
N ILE A 383 10.10 -6.73 -4.15
CA ILE A 383 9.83 -5.37 -3.67
C ILE A 383 8.73 -5.50 -2.61
N ASP A 384 9.12 -5.46 -1.34
CA ASP A 384 8.19 -5.51 -0.21
C ASP A 384 7.83 -4.09 0.23
N LEU A 385 6.59 -3.67 -0.02
CA LEU A 385 6.10 -2.35 0.30
C LEU A 385 5.52 -2.33 1.71
N HIS A 386 6.10 -1.48 2.54
CA HIS A 386 5.71 -1.19 3.91
C HIS A 386 5.37 0.30 4.07
N SER A 387 4.95 0.72 5.25
CA SER A 387 5.09 2.12 5.68
C SER A 387 5.47 2.18 7.17
N TYR A 388 5.97 3.27 7.72
CA TYR A 388 6.33 4.54 7.09
C TYR A 388 7.75 4.95 7.54
N SER A 389 8.44 5.72 6.69
CA SER A 389 9.67 6.47 7.06
C SER A 389 10.32 7.16 5.86
N GLN A 390 9.97 6.76 4.62
CA GLN A 390 10.66 7.11 3.38
C GLN A 390 12.10 6.55 3.36
N GLN A 391 12.20 5.21 3.38
CA GLN A 391 13.44 4.45 3.31
C GLN A 391 13.39 3.35 2.24
N ILE A 392 14.52 3.07 1.60
CA ILE A 392 14.76 1.93 0.71
C ILE A 392 15.83 1.06 1.38
N LEU A 393 15.41 -0.10 1.88
CA LEU A 393 16.25 -1.01 2.65
C LEU A 393 16.63 -2.21 1.80
N TYR A 394 17.92 -2.55 1.76
CA TYR A 394 18.46 -3.73 1.07
C TYR A 394 18.99 -4.77 2.08
N PRO A 395 19.06 -6.08 1.74
CA PRO A 395 19.55 -7.13 2.65
C PRO A 395 20.92 -6.84 3.30
N TYR A 396 21.24 -7.39 4.47
CA TYR A 396 20.43 -8.27 5.29
C TYR A 396 19.71 -7.50 6.41
N SER A 397 18.58 -7.99 6.90
CA SER A 397 17.92 -7.50 8.12
C SER A 397 18.39 -8.24 9.38
N TYR A 398 18.77 -9.52 9.26
CA TYR A 398 19.21 -10.32 10.41
C TYR A 398 20.55 -9.88 11.02
N THR A 399 21.44 -9.23 10.25
CA THR A 399 22.73 -8.73 10.76
C THR A 399 23.34 -7.64 9.89
N CYS A 400 24.10 -6.74 10.51
CA CYS A 400 25.04 -5.83 9.82
C CYS A 400 26.49 -6.33 9.84
N SER A 401 26.74 -7.56 10.31
CA SER A 401 28.09 -8.17 10.31
C SER A 401 28.43 -8.95 9.04
N VAL A 402 27.51 -9.00 8.08
CA VAL A 402 27.64 -9.72 6.80
C VAL A 402 27.04 -8.84 5.71
N GLU A 403 27.82 -8.57 4.66
CA GLU A 403 27.39 -7.79 3.50
C GLU A 403 26.88 -8.73 2.38
N PRO A 404 25.86 -8.35 1.60
CA PRO A 404 25.41 -9.11 0.44
C PRO A 404 26.51 -9.26 -0.63
N PRO A 405 26.71 -10.44 -1.24
CA PRO A 405 27.70 -10.64 -2.32
C PRO A 405 27.56 -9.76 -3.58
N ASN A 406 26.46 -9.02 -3.74
CA ASN A 406 26.24 -8.04 -4.81
C ASN A 406 25.90 -6.63 -4.27
N LEU A 407 26.45 -6.25 -3.11
CA LEU A 407 26.23 -4.94 -2.46
C LEU A 407 26.32 -3.75 -3.42
N GLU A 408 27.38 -3.67 -4.24
CA GLU A 408 27.56 -2.56 -5.21
C GLU A 408 26.35 -2.39 -6.14
N ASN A 409 25.78 -3.49 -6.65
CA ASN A 409 24.58 -3.46 -7.49
C ASN A 409 23.31 -3.13 -6.68
N LEU A 410 23.23 -3.57 -5.41
CA LEU A 410 22.10 -3.25 -4.54
C LEU A 410 22.04 -1.75 -4.24
N GLU A 411 23.18 -1.13 -3.93
CA GLU A 411 23.29 0.30 -3.63
C GLU A 411 23.11 1.19 -4.87
N GLU A 412 23.71 0.82 -6.02
CA GLU A 412 23.53 1.55 -7.29
C GLU A 412 22.04 1.65 -7.66
N LEU A 413 21.35 0.50 -7.66
CA LEU A 413 19.93 0.42 -8.00
C LEU A 413 19.05 1.10 -6.94
N ALA A 414 19.35 0.97 -5.64
CA ALA A 414 18.62 1.68 -4.58
C ALA A 414 18.75 3.20 -4.69
N ALA A 415 19.96 3.72 -4.96
CA ALA A 415 20.20 5.14 -5.18
C ALA A 415 19.46 5.65 -6.44
N GLY A 416 19.36 4.83 -7.48
CA GLY A 416 18.56 5.14 -8.68
C GLY A 416 17.05 5.12 -8.43
N ILE A 417 16.53 4.20 -7.61
CA ILE A 417 15.14 4.17 -7.13
C ILE A 417 14.84 5.46 -6.34
N ALA A 418 15.69 5.82 -5.37
CA ALA A 418 15.56 7.05 -4.58
C ALA A 418 15.56 8.31 -5.47
N LYS A 419 16.47 8.35 -6.45
CA LYS A 419 16.54 9.44 -7.44
C LYS A 419 15.28 9.52 -8.30
N SER A 420 14.72 8.40 -8.73
CA SER A 420 13.48 8.37 -9.53
C SER A 420 12.28 8.93 -8.74
N ILE A 421 12.13 8.53 -7.48
CA ILE A 421 11.13 9.09 -6.55
C ILE A 421 11.29 10.60 -6.41
N ARG A 422 12.51 11.07 -6.10
CA ARG A 422 12.84 12.49 -5.93
C ARG A 422 12.59 13.33 -7.19
N LEU A 423 12.78 12.75 -8.38
CA LEU A 423 12.44 13.39 -9.66
C LEU A 423 10.94 13.37 -9.97
N SER A 424 10.19 12.39 -9.46
CA SER A 424 8.75 12.23 -9.74
C SER A 424 7.90 13.31 -9.08
N ASN A 425 8.10 13.59 -7.80
CA ASN A 425 7.28 14.56 -7.05
C ASN A 425 8.02 15.27 -5.89
N GLY A 426 9.33 15.05 -5.77
CA GLY A 426 10.16 15.75 -4.79
C GLY A 426 10.35 15.03 -3.44
N GLU A 427 9.82 13.84 -3.21
CA GLU A 427 10.14 13.14 -1.96
C GLU A 427 11.60 12.70 -1.87
N SER A 428 12.16 12.74 -0.66
CA SER A 428 13.46 12.16 -0.37
C SER A 428 13.26 10.83 0.34
N TYR A 429 13.86 9.77 -0.19
CA TYR A 429 13.96 8.47 0.47
C TYR A 429 15.43 8.19 0.77
N THR A 430 15.77 7.75 1.98
CA THR A 430 17.14 7.32 2.31
C THR A 430 17.39 5.88 1.87
N VAL A 431 18.67 5.52 1.71
CA VAL A 431 19.11 4.17 1.31
C VAL A 431 20.03 3.64 2.41
N ALA A 432 19.73 2.45 2.93
CA ALA A 432 20.47 1.82 4.03
C ALA A 432 20.34 0.29 3.97
N SER A 433 21.13 -0.44 4.76
CA SER A 433 20.91 -1.88 4.94
C SER A 433 19.74 -2.13 5.90
N ALA A 434 18.97 -3.20 5.67
CA ALA A 434 17.75 -3.55 6.43
C ALA A 434 18.01 -3.98 7.89
N CYS A 435 19.27 -4.05 8.31
CA CYS A 435 19.71 -4.27 9.68
C CYS A 435 20.09 -2.96 10.41
N GLU A 436 20.25 -1.86 9.67
CA GLU A 436 20.66 -0.58 10.24
C GLU A 436 19.52 0.09 11.01
N GLY A 437 19.90 1.04 11.87
CA GLY A 437 19.02 1.61 12.87
C GLY A 437 19.47 3.02 13.24
N ALA A 438 19.01 3.49 14.41
CA ALA A 438 19.24 4.85 14.87
C ALA A 438 20.70 5.28 15.01
N VAL A 439 21.67 4.35 15.03
CA VAL A 439 23.09 4.66 14.85
C VAL A 439 23.76 3.67 13.90
N SER A 440 24.68 4.19 13.06
CA SER A 440 25.43 3.40 12.08
C SER A 440 26.13 2.19 12.69
N ALA A 441 26.17 1.07 11.95
CA ALA A 441 26.75 -0.18 12.45
C ALA A 441 28.25 -0.09 12.82
N ARG A 442 28.96 0.95 12.37
CA ARG A 442 30.42 1.09 12.54
C ARG A 442 30.86 1.35 13.99
N GLU A 443 30.01 1.95 14.83
CA GLU A 443 30.27 2.08 16.27
C GLU A 443 30.04 0.79 17.07
N PHE A 444 29.32 -0.19 16.51
CA PHE A 444 28.96 -1.45 17.20
C PHE A 444 30.11 -2.50 17.24
N SER A 445 31.36 -2.07 17.11
CA SER A 445 32.57 -2.90 17.23
C SER A 445 32.89 -3.30 18.70
N GLY A 446 31.86 -3.60 19.49
CA GLY A 446 31.87 -3.74 20.95
C GLY A 446 31.46 -5.10 21.52
N GLY A 447 31.29 -6.14 20.70
CA GLY A 447 31.30 -7.54 21.15
C GLY A 447 30.20 -7.98 22.11
N ARG A 448 29.03 -7.32 22.13
CA ARG A 448 27.84 -7.73 22.88
C ARG A 448 26.60 -7.65 22.02
N TYR A 449 25.76 -8.68 22.06
CA TYR A 449 24.41 -8.63 21.52
C TYR A 449 23.60 -7.59 22.30
N TRP A 450 23.25 -6.50 21.63
CA TRP A 450 22.23 -5.56 22.08
C TRP A 450 21.08 -5.63 21.07
N SER A 451 19.86 -5.84 21.57
CA SER A 451 18.68 -5.96 20.71
C SER A 451 18.43 -4.65 19.97
N ARG A 452 18.41 -4.70 18.63
CA ARG A 452 17.85 -3.62 17.81
C ARG A 452 16.34 -3.76 17.75
N ILE A 453 15.63 -2.65 17.53
CA ILE A 453 14.16 -2.64 17.62
C ILE A 453 13.51 -3.30 16.39
N GLU A 454 14.03 -3.04 15.18
CA GLU A 454 13.53 -3.62 13.91
C GLU A 454 14.61 -4.39 13.10
N SER A 455 15.71 -4.83 13.71
CA SER A 455 16.65 -5.79 13.08
C SER A 455 16.61 -7.13 13.82
N GLY A 456 16.60 -8.22 13.05
CA GLY A 456 16.39 -9.58 13.54
C GLY A 456 16.05 -10.54 12.40
N GLY A 457 16.04 -11.83 12.71
CA GLY A 457 15.88 -12.91 11.73
C GLY A 457 14.51 -13.02 11.09
N GLY A 458 14.41 -13.83 10.03
CA GLY A 458 13.13 -14.24 9.46
C GLY A 458 12.36 -13.19 8.66
N SER A 459 13.03 -12.17 8.12
CA SER A 459 12.42 -11.19 7.22
C SER A 459 12.06 -11.81 5.85
N ALA A 460 11.08 -11.20 5.17
CA ALA A 460 10.73 -11.63 3.82
C ALA A 460 11.86 -11.33 2.83
N VAL A 461 12.50 -10.16 2.97
CA VAL A 461 13.52 -9.66 2.04
C VAL A 461 14.79 -10.52 2.06
N ASP A 462 15.24 -10.96 3.24
CA ASP A 462 16.43 -11.83 3.35
C ASP A 462 16.12 -13.24 2.82
N TRP A 463 14.92 -13.77 3.11
CA TRP A 463 14.52 -15.10 2.65
C TRP A 463 14.39 -15.17 1.12
N PHE A 464 13.76 -14.18 0.48
CA PHE A 464 13.69 -14.13 -0.99
C PHE A 464 15.07 -13.92 -1.62
N TYR A 465 15.91 -13.07 -1.02
CA TYR A 465 17.27 -12.84 -1.48
C TYR A 465 18.11 -14.13 -1.48
N HIS A 466 18.14 -14.85 -0.35
CA HIS A 466 18.98 -16.04 -0.19
C HIS A 466 18.38 -17.30 -0.84
N GLU A 467 17.18 -17.71 -0.43
CA GLU A 467 16.60 -19.01 -0.82
C GLU A 467 16.05 -18.99 -2.24
N MET A 468 15.34 -17.93 -2.61
CA MET A 468 14.76 -17.78 -3.95
C MET A 468 15.73 -17.15 -4.98
N ARG A 469 16.93 -16.74 -4.53
CA ARG A 469 17.97 -16.08 -5.34
C ARG A 469 17.49 -14.81 -6.04
N ALA A 470 16.60 -14.09 -5.36
CA ALA A 470 16.06 -12.81 -5.80
C ALA A 470 17.07 -11.69 -5.48
N HIS A 471 18.22 -11.67 -6.17
CA HIS A 471 19.39 -10.84 -5.81
C HIS A 471 19.15 -9.31 -5.86
N TYR A 472 18.02 -8.86 -6.41
CA TYR A 472 17.59 -7.46 -6.41
C TYR A 472 16.36 -7.28 -5.51
N SER A 473 16.49 -7.65 -4.23
CA SER A 473 15.39 -7.56 -3.26
C SER A 473 15.52 -6.33 -2.36
N TYR A 474 14.40 -5.65 -2.11
CA TYR A 474 14.31 -4.45 -1.30
C TYR A 474 13.02 -4.42 -0.48
N GLN A 475 13.11 -3.78 0.69
CA GLN A 475 11.97 -3.41 1.52
C GLN A 475 11.83 -1.87 1.48
N LEU A 476 10.71 -1.37 0.98
CA LEU A 476 10.46 0.07 0.80
C LEU A 476 9.47 0.53 1.87
N LYS A 477 9.94 1.33 2.83
CA LYS A 477 9.09 2.03 3.79
C LYS A 477 8.58 3.30 3.12
N LEU A 478 7.33 3.28 2.67
CA LEU A 478 6.67 4.37 1.95
C LEU A 478 6.45 5.62 2.83
N ARG A 479 5.78 6.62 2.25
CA ARG A 479 5.30 7.83 2.93
C ARG A 479 4.55 7.53 4.24
N ASP A 480 4.54 8.46 5.19
CA ASP A 480 5.30 9.73 5.25
C ASP A 480 6.53 9.60 6.17
N THR A 481 7.06 10.73 6.64
CA THR A 481 8.09 10.78 7.70
C THR A 481 7.47 10.98 9.10
N GLY A 482 6.21 10.55 9.29
CA GLY A 482 5.52 10.44 10.59
C GLY A 482 4.53 11.55 10.95
N SER A 483 4.24 12.53 10.08
CA SER A 483 3.17 13.51 10.37
C SER A 483 1.79 12.86 10.49
N TYR A 484 1.61 11.74 9.81
CA TYR A 484 0.43 10.85 9.91
C TYR A 484 0.83 9.40 10.20
N GLY A 485 2.02 8.97 9.77
CA GLY A 485 2.48 7.60 9.90
C GLY A 485 1.53 6.60 9.22
N PHE A 486 1.11 5.56 9.95
CA PHE A 486 0.13 4.58 9.45
C PHE A 486 -1.24 5.16 9.08
N LEU A 487 -1.53 6.41 9.46
CA LEU A 487 -2.83 7.08 9.28
C LEU A 487 -2.84 8.06 8.10
N LEU A 488 -1.90 7.90 7.16
CA LEU A 488 -1.70 8.75 5.99
C LEU A 488 -3.01 9.04 5.22
N PRO A 489 -3.37 10.32 4.98
CA PRO A 489 -4.58 10.69 4.25
C PRO A 489 -4.64 10.10 2.84
N LYS A 490 -5.85 9.77 2.40
CA LYS A 490 -6.12 9.12 1.12
C LYS A 490 -5.71 9.95 -0.09
N GLU A 491 -5.60 11.26 0.07
CA GLU A 491 -5.10 12.21 -0.91
C GLU A 491 -3.64 11.91 -1.32
N HIS A 492 -2.89 11.17 -0.50
CA HIS A 492 -1.53 10.70 -0.83
C HIS A 492 -1.50 9.35 -1.56
N ILE A 493 -2.63 8.64 -1.76
CA ILE A 493 -2.66 7.35 -2.46
C ILE A 493 -2.11 7.46 -3.88
N VAL A 494 -2.60 8.41 -4.67
CA VAL A 494 -2.14 8.61 -6.06
C VAL A 494 -0.70 9.13 -6.12
N PRO A 495 -0.30 10.19 -5.37
CA PRO A 495 1.11 10.62 -5.33
C PRO A 495 2.12 9.52 -4.94
N THR A 496 1.79 8.67 -3.95
CA THR A 496 2.63 7.52 -3.57
C THR A 496 2.63 6.43 -4.64
N GLY A 497 1.49 6.24 -5.32
CA GLY A 497 1.41 5.37 -6.49
C GLY A 497 2.31 5.84 -7.63
N GLU A 498 2.32 7.13 -7.94
CA GLU A 498 3.07 7.75 -9.03
C GLU A 498 4.59 7.71 -8.79
N GLU A 499 5.06 8.08 -7.60
CA GLU A 499 6.51 8.05 -7.29
C GLU A 499 7.08 6.63 -7.34
N ILE A 500 6.36 5.66 -6.77
CA ILE A 500 6.80 4.25 -6.78
C ILE A 500 6.61 3.62 -8.16
N PHE A 501 5.65 4.06 -8.97
CA PHE A 501 5.55 3.62 -10.37
C PHE A 501 6.74 4.10 -11.18
N ASN A 502 7.16 5.35 -11.04
CA ASN A 502 8.37 5.86 -11.69
C ASN A 502 9.65 5.18 -11.14
N ALA A 503 9.70 4.85 -9.85
CA ALA A 503 10.77 4.05 -9.26
C ALA A 503 10.83 2.62 -9.82
N MET A 504 9.68 1.95 -9.93
CA MET A 504 9.56 0.60 -10.51
C MET A 504 9.86 0.59 -12.02
N LYS A 505 9.60 1.69 -12.74
CA LYS A 505 10.03 1.84 -14.14
C LYS A 505 11.55 1.88 -14.26
N TYR A 506 12.25 2.63 -13.41
CA TYR A 506 13.71 2.61 -13.36
C TYR A 506 14.28 1.24 -12.97
N TYR A 507 13.69 0.59 -11.96
CA TYR A 507 14.07 -0.75 -11.54
C TYR A 507 13.92 -1.80 -12.66
N GLY A 508 12.83 -1.75 -13.43
CA GLY A 508 12.64 -2.60 -14.60
C GLY A 508 13.69 -2.36 -15.70
N ASP A 509 14.03 -1.10 -15.96
CA ASP A 509 15.01 -0.71 -16.97
C ASP A 509 16.45 -1.16 -16.61
N TYR A 510 16.83 -1.03 -15.33
CA TYR A 510 18.09 -1.58 -14.81
C TYR A 510 18.17 -3.10 -15.00
N LEU A 511 17.08 -3.83 -14.71
CA LEU A 511 17.02 -5.29 -14.90
C LEU A 511 17.01 -5.75 -16.37
N LEU A 512 16.64 -4.87 -17.30
CA LEU A 512 16.82 -5.08 -18.74
C LEU A 512 18.27 -4.87 -19.21
N GLY A 513 19.17 -4.41 -18.33
CA GLY A 513 20.60 -4.19 -18.62
C GLY A 513 20.94 -2.78 -19.09
N ASN A 514 20.01 -1.83 -18.96
CA ASN A 514 20.26 -0.42 -19.25
C ASN A 514 20.92 0.24 -18.03
N ASN A 515 22.22 -0.05 -17.84
CA ASN A 515 23.02 0.44 -16.71
C ASN A 515 23.39 1.94 -16.86
N GLY A 516 22.39 2.82 -16.87
CA GLY A 516 22.55 4.28 -16.94
C GLY A 516 21.28 5.00 -17.35
N ILE A 517 21.07 6.22 -16.84
CA ILE A 517 19.90 7.06 -17.20
C ILE A 517 20.21 7.82 -18.51
N GLU A 518 20.29 7.07 -19.61
CA GLU A 518 20.45 7.59 -20.99
C GLU A 518 19.38 6.96 -21.90
N SER A 519 18.12 7.43 -21.75
CA SER A 519 17.04 7.44 -22.77
C SER A 519 15.61 7.63 -22.20
N ILE A 520 15.44 8.04 -20.94
CA ILE A 520 14.09 8.33 -20.38
C ILE A 520 13.45 9.59 -21.02
N THR A 521 14.24 10.45 -21.67
CA THR A 521 13.80 11.74 -22.26
C THR A 521 13.81 11.79 -23.78
N GLU A 522 14.23 10.74 -24.49
CA GLU A 522 14.41 10.73 -25.95
C GLU A 522 13.67 9.53 -26.57
N ALA A 523 12.34 9.68 -26.68
CA ALA A 523 11.45 8.67 -27.26
C ALA A 523 10.32 9.26 -28.12
N GLU A 524 10.41 10.54 -28.50
CA GLU A 524 9.41 11.23 -29.35
C GLU A 524 9.95 11.66 -30.73
N GLU A 525 11.27 11.62 -30.97
CA GLU A 525 11.89 11.93 -32.27
C GLU A 525 12.77 10.77 -32.77
N ASP A 526 12.17 9.78 -33.44
CA ASP A 526 12.86 9.00 -34.49
C ASP A 526 11.85 8.27 -35.40
N ASP A 527 11.32 8.97 -36.41
CA ASP A 527 10.43 8.40 -37.44
C ASP A 527 10.74 8.97 -38.84
N LYS A 528 11.49 8.18 -39.64
CA LYS A 528 11.92 8.36 -41.04
C LYS A 528 12.98 9.43 -41.34
N VAL A 529 14.08 8.98 -41.97
CA VAL A 529 14.26 9.09 -43.43
C VAL A 529 14.95 7.81 -43.95
N GLU A 530 14.49 7.26 -45.07
CA GLU A 530 15.19 6.18 -45.78
C GLU A 530 16.25 6.70 -46.76
N MET A 531 17.37 5.97 -46.84
CA MET A 531 18.15 5.67 -48.06
C MET A 531 18.23 6.73 -49.18
N HIS A 532 19.43 7.30 -49.37
CA HIS A 532 19.94 7.53 -50.72
C HIS A 532 21.48 7.47 -50.76
N GLU A 533 22.03 6.61 -51.63
CA GLU A 533 23.46 6.60 -51.93
C GLU A 533 23.85 7.78 -52.85
N ASN A 534 25.03 8.36 -52.63
CA ASN A 534 25.92 8.80 -53.72
C ASN A 534 27.36 9.01 -53.25
N GLN A 535 28.28 9.15 -54.21
CA GLN A 535 29.74 8.98 -54.03
C GLN A 535 30.54 10.28 -53.67
N PRO A 536 31.84 10.17 -53.29
CA PRO A 536 32.51 11.13 -52.39
C PRO A 536 33.37 12.20 -53.09
N VAL A 537 33.91 13.18 -52.34
CA VAL A 537 35.20 13.84 -52.63
C VAL A 537 35.81 14.63 -51.44
N GLN A 538 37.11 14.38 -51.19
CA GLN A 538 38.20 15.21 -50.61
C GLN A 538 38.17 15.88 -49.21
N ASP A 539 39.41 16.06 -48.70
CA ASP A 539 39.83 16.49 -47.36
C ASP A 539 39.79 18.01 -47.08
N SER A 540 39.75 18.35 -45.79
CA SER A 540 40.53 19.48 -45.21
C SER A 540 40.73 19.27 -43.69
N GLU A 541 41.69 19.98 -43.08
CA GLU A 541 42.30 19.60 -41.78
C GLU A 541 41.75 20.33 -40.53
N GLN A 542 42.26 19.92 -39.34
CA GLN A 542 42.34 20.65 -38.05
C GLN A 542 41.00 20.86 -37.30
N ASN A 543 40.78 20.46 -36.04
CA ASN A 543 41.68 20.10 -34.91
C ASN A 543 41.06 19.02 -33.99
N PRO A 544 41.87 18.25 -33.22
CA PRO A 544 41.37 17.24 -32.29
C PRO A 544 40.92 17.81 -30.93
N THR A 545 39.78 17.35 -30.42
CA THR A 545 39.28 17.66 -29.07
C THR A 545 39.59 16.55 -28.06
N VAL A 546 39.46 16.90 -26.76
CA VAL A 546 39.98 16.22 -25.55
C VAL A 546 39.73 14.69 -25.44
N GLY A 547 38.73 14.13 -26.12
CA GLY A 547 38.32 12.72 -25.96
C GLY A 547 39.38 11.66 -26.34
N GLN A 548 40.37 11.98 -27.17
CA GLN A 548 41.36 10.99 -27.63
C GLN A 548 42.45 10.64 -26.60
N GLU A 549 42.72 11.52 -25.62
CA GLU A 549 43.74 11.29 -24.59
C GLU A 549 43.35 10.17 -23.62
N LEU A 550 42.06 10.11 -23.24
CA LEU A 550 41.51 9.11 -22.32
C LEU A 550 41.58 7.69 -22.87
N ARG A 551 41.39 7.52 -24.19
CA ARG A 551 41.38 6.20 -24.84
C ARG A 551 42.77 5.53 -24.86
N ARG A 552 43.86 6.30 -24.72
CA ARG A 552 45.23 5.77 -24.59
C ARG A 552 45.59 5.28 -23.18
N ARG A 553 44.87 5.70 -22.12
CA ARG A 553 45.17 5.27 -20.74
C ARG A 553 44.57 3.92 -20.35
N ARG A 554 43.58 3.39 -21.09
CA ARG A 554 42.99 2.05 -20.87
C ARG A 554 43.75 0.88 -21.52
N LEU A 555 44.93 1.12 -22.11
CA LEU A 555 45.82 0.06 -22.67
C LEU A 555 47.18 -0.04 -21.94
N ARG A 556 47.29 0.52 -20.72
CA ARG A 556 48.45 0.37 -19.82
C ARG A 556 48.03 0.30 -18.35
N ARG A 557 47.19 -0.67 -18.00
CA ARG A 557 47.06 -1.27 -16.67
C ARG A 557 46.44 -2.66 -16.81
#